data_AF-A0A2N5JR47-F1
#
_entry.id   AF-A0A2N5JR47-F1
#
_cell.length_a   1.000
_cell.length_b   1.000
_cell.length_c   1.000
_cell.angle_alpha   90.00
_cell.angle_beta   90.00
_cell.angle_gamma   90.00
#
_symmetry.space_group_name_H-M   'P 1'
#
loop_
_entity.id
_entity.type
_entity.pdbx_description
1 polymer ?
#
loop_
_entity_poly.entity_id
_entity_poly.type
_entity_poly.pdbx_seq_one_letter_code
_entity_poly.pdbx_strand_id
1 'polypeptide(L)'
;MGLLDRIGMVARSNLNALVTAAEDPEKILEQTIIDMQEDLVQLRQAVAQAMAAMKRQEQQYKQTENQVNEWERRAMLALQKGDDNLAREALSRKKTHAETLATLKPGYDQTVAQVNQLKKSLTILESKIAEAKTKKEMLKSRIQAAKAQENLNNMMGKINTNSAAAAFERMEERVMMAEAKASATSELGMDNLESQFAMLESSSDVDDELMAMKARLFSGNSPSTPALNPSPVDAELEQLRQQMRSNS
;
A
#
# COMPACT_ATOMS: atom_id res chain seq x y z
N MET A 1 -36.34 -15.24 -21.74
CA MET A 1 -35.12 -15.68 -21.03
C MET A 1 -34.69 -14.57 -20.09
N GLY A 2 -34.89 -14.77 -18.79
CA GLY A 2 -34.78 -13.71 -17.78
C GLY A 2 -33.33 -13.36 -17.43
N LEU A 3 -33.11 -12.15 -16.95
CA LEU A 3 -31.82 -11.69 -16.39
C LEU A 3 -31.33 -12.62 -15.26
N LEU A 4 -32.27 -13.20 -14.51
CA LEU A 4 -32.01 -14.14 -13.42
C LEU A 4 -31.46 -15.50 -13.91
N ASP A 5 -31.90 -15.98 -15.08
CA ASP A 5 -31.38 -17.22 -15.67
C ASP A 5 -29.94 -17.07 -16.15
N ARG A 6 -29.55 -15.85 -16.57
CA ARG A 6 -28.17 -15.55 -17.00
C ARG A 6 -27.22 -15.52 -15.81
N ILE A 7 -27.67 -15.04 -14.64
CA ILE A 7 -26.88 -15.03 -13.40
C ILE A 7 -26.61 -16.47 -12.90
N GLY A 8 -27.60 -17.37 -13.01
CA GLY A 8 -27.45 -18.77 -12.61
C GLY A 8 -26.52 -19.59 -13.50
N MET A 9 -26.45 -19.27 -14.80
CA MET A 9 -25.64 -20.02 -15.76
C MET A 9 -24.14 -19.71 -15.66
N VAL A 10 -23.78 -18.49 -15.24
CA VAL A 10 -22.37 -18.06 -15.02
C VAL A 10 -21.73 -18.75 -13.81
N ALA A 11 -22.52 -19.28 -12.87
CA ALA A 11 -21.99 -19.91 -11.65
C ALA A 11 -21.47 -21.35 -11.85
N ARG A 12 -21.82 -22.05 -12.95
CA ARG A 12 -21.50 -23.48 -13.11
C ARG A 12 -20.48 -23.82 -14.20
N SER A 13 -20.21 -22.96 -15.18
CA SER A 13 -19.29 -23.31 -16.28
C SER A 13 -17.84 -22.83 -16.10
N ASN A 14 -17.50 -22.12 -15.02
CA ASN A 14 -16.20 -21.46 -14.86
C ASN A 14 -15.21 -22.17 -13.93
N LEU A 15 -15.48 -23.39 -13.46
CA LEU A 15 -14.57 -24.09 -12.55
C LEU A 15 -13.26 -24.57 -13.22
N ASN A 16 -13.22 -24.69 -14.55
CA ASN A 16 -12.00 -25.04 -15.29
C ASN A 16 -11.27 -23.84 -15.93
N ALA A 17 -11.85 -22.64 -15.90
CA ALA A 17 -11.23 -21.41 -16.44
C ALA A 17 -10.50 -20.58 -15.36
N LEU A 18 -10.76 -20.86 -14.08
CA LEU A 18 -10.17 -20.15 -12.92
C LEU A 18 -8.67 -20.44 -12.71
N VAL A 19 -8.08 -21.38 -13.44
CA VAL A 19 -6.64 -21.71 -13.35
C VAL A 19 -5.79 -20.83 -14.29
N THR A 20 -6.39 -20.24 -15.33
CA THR A 20 -5.66 -19.42 -16.31
C THR A 20 -6.05 -17.94 -16.26
N ALA A 21 -7.21 -17.60 -15.67
CA ALA A 21 -7.70 -16.23 -15.51
C ALA A 21 -7.21 -15.59 -14.19
N ALA A 22 -5.90 -15.47 -14.05
CA ALA A 22 -5.27 -14.57 -13.09
C ALA A 22 -5.18 -13.13 -13.64
N GLU A 23 -6.12 -12.70 -14.47
CA GLU A 23 -6.25 -11.29 -14.87
C GLU A 23 -6.85 -10.51 -13.69
N ASP A 24 -5.96 -10.08 -12.79
CA ASP A 24 -6.15 -9.13 -11.70
C ASP A 24 -7.58 -9.06 -11.10
N PRO A 25 -7.88 -9.77 -10.00
CA PRO A 25 -9.20 -9.75 -9.37
C PRO A 25 -9.67 -8.34 -8.98
N GLU A 26 -8.76 -7.38 -8.82
CA GLU A 26 -9.09 -5.97 -8.61
C GLU A 26 -9.79 -5.37 -9.84
N LYS A 27 -9.32 -5.68 -11.05
CA LYS A 27 -9.91 -5.19 -12.30
C LYS A 27 -11.29 -5.76 -12.55
N ILE A 28 -11.50 -7.05 -12.27
CA ILE A 28 -12.83 -7.68 -12.44
C ILE A 28 -13.85 -7.04 -11.49
N LEU A 29 -13.48 -6.80 -10.24
CA LEU A 29 -14.35 -6.12 -9.27
C LEU A 29 -14.64 -4.67 -9.66
N GLU A 30 -13.63 -3.97 -10.17
CA GLU A 30 -13.77 -2.60 -10.66
C GLU A 30 -14.72 -2.53 -11.86
N GLN A 31 -14.53 -3.40 -12.87
CA GLN A 31 -15.40 -3.48 -14.04
C GLN A 31 -16.84 -3.80 -13.63
N THR A 32 -17.04 -4.75 -12.72
CA THR A 32 -18.38 -5.11 -12.23
C THR A 32 -19.09 -3.90 -11.61
N ILE A 33 -18.37 -3.07 -10.84
CA ILE A 33 -18.96 -1.86 -10.24
C ILE A 33 -19.31 -0.83 -11.32
N ILE A 34 -18.47 -0.68 -12.34
CA ILE A 34 -18.74 0.21 -13.49
C ILE A 34 -20.02 -0.24 -14.20
N ASP A 35 -20.12 -1.52 -14.55
CA ASP A 35 -21.30 -2.09 -15.22
C ASP A 35 -22.57 -1.86 -14.39
N MET A 36 -22.50 -2.10 -13.07
CA MET A 36 -23.63 -1.82 -12.17
C MET A 36 -24.00 -0.34 -12.10
N GLN A 37 -23.02 0.58 -12.21
CA GLN A 37 -23.29 2.01 -12.25
C GLN A 37 -23.94 2.43 -13.56
N GLU A 38 -23.56 1.84 -14.69
CA GLU A 38 -24.23 2.05 -15.98
C GLU A 38 -25.67 1.54 -15.94
N ASP A 39 -25.90 0.33 -15.44
CA ASP A 39 -27.23 -0.24 -15.21
C ASP A 39 -28.07 0.66 -14.30
N LEU A 40 -27.47 1.24 -13.26
CA LEU A 40 -28.15 2.19 -12.37
C LEU A 40 -28.63 3.43 -13.13
N VAL A 41 -27.81 3.98 -14.03
CA VAL A 41 -28.20 5.14 -14.86
C VAL A 41 -29.36 4.77 -15.77
N GLN A 42 -29.30 3.62 -16.45
CA GLN A 42 -30.38 3.15 -17.31
C GLN A 42 -31.68 2.93 -16.53
N LEU A 43 -31.59 2.30 -15.35
CA LEU A 43 -32.75 2.08 -14.48
C LEU A 43 -33.35 3.41 -14.00
N ARG A 44 -32.53 4.40 -13.63
CA ARG A 44 -33.02 5.75 -13.26
C ARG A 44 -33.79 6.40 -14.40
N GLN A 45 -33.28 6.29 -15.64
CA GLN A 45 -33.97 6.82 -16.82
C GLN A 45 -35.31 6.11 -17.05
N ALA A 46 -35.34 4.78 -16.96
CA ALA A 46 -36.57 3.99 -17.10
C ALA A 46 -37.60 4.34 -16.01
N VAL A 47 -37.17 4.48 -14.75
CA VAL A 47 -38.02 4.92 -13.64
C VAL A 47 -38.58 6.32 -13.90
N ALA A 48 -37.76 7.25 -14.39
CA ALA A 48 -38.20 8.61 -14.71
C ALA A 48 -39.24 8.63 -15.83
N GLN A 49 -39.05 7.84 -16.88
CA GLN A 49 -40.03 7.69 -17.96
C GLN A 49 -41.34 7.09 -17.46
N ALA A 50 -41.28 6.06 -16.62
CA ALA A 50 -42.46 5.45 -16.00
C ALA A 50 -43.21 6.44 -15.10
N MET A 51 -42.48 7.24 -14.31
CA MET A 51 -43.06 8.30 -13.49
C MET A 51 -43.74 9.38 -14.33
N ALA A 52 -43.14 9.77 -15.46
CA ALA A 52 -43.75 10.74 -16.37
C ALA A 52 -45.05 10.20 -16.99
N ALA A 53 -45.08 8.93 -17.39
CA ALA A 53 -46.28 8.27 -17.89
C ALA A 53 -47.38 8.19 -16.80
N MET A 54 -47.02 7.78 -15.59
CA MET A 54 -47.92 7.75 -14.43
C MET A 54 -48.53 9.13 -14.16
N LYS A 55 -47.73 10.20 -14.23
CA LYS A 55 -48.20 11.56 -13.96
C LYS A 55 -49.17 12.08 -15.02
N ARG A 56 -49.02 11.66 -16.28
CA ARG A 56 -50.00 11.95 -17.34
C ARG A 56 -51.34 11.26 -17.07
N GLN A 57 -51.32 9.99 -16.66
CA GLN A 57 -52.54 9.27 -16.27
C GLN A 57 -53.18 9.86 -15.01
N GLU A 58 -52.37 10.24 -14.02
CA GLU A 58 -52.84 10.95 -12.81
C GLU A 58 -53.57 12.25 -13.19
N GLN A 59 -53.01 13.01 -14.13
CA GLN A 59 -53.62 14.25 -14.59
C GLN A 59 -54.97 14.00 -15.27
N GLN A 60 -55.07 12.99 -16.14
CA GLN A 60 -56.34 12.60 -16.77
C GLN A 60 -57.37 12.16 -15.72
N TYR A 61 -56.95 11.30 -14.78
CA TYR A 61 -57.79 10.84 -13.68
C TYR A 61 -58.35 12.02 -12.87
N LYS A 62 -57.49 12.94 -12.42
CA LYS A 62 -57.89 14.12 -11.65
C LYS A 62 -58.76 15.09 -12.45
N GLN A 63 -58.51 15.23 -13.75
CA GLN A 63 -59.38 16.07 -14.61
C GLN A 63 -60.79 15.50 -14.69
N THR A 64 -60.94 14.19 -14.89
CA THR A 64 -62.25 13.54 -14.91
C THR A 64 -62.92 13.58 -13.53
N GLU A 65 -62.16 13.38 -12.45
CA GLU A 65 -62.66 13.52 -11.07
C GLU A 65 -63.20 14.93 -10.80
N ASN A 66 -62.46 15.97 -11.23
CA ASN A 66 -62.91 17.35 -11.13
C ASN A 66 -64.20 17.60 -11.93
N GLN A 67 -64.36 16.97 -13.10
CA GLN A 67 -65.60 17.06 -13.89
C GLN A 67 -66.78 16.43 -13.15
N VAL A 68 -66.60 15.28 -12.49
CA VAL A 68 -67.64 14.66 -11.65
C VAL A 68 -68.08 15.63 -10.54
N ASN A 69 -67.12 16.18 -9.81
CA ASN A 69 -67.37 17.12 -8.71
C ASN A 69 -68.04 18.41 -9.20
N GLU A 70 -67.64 18.92 -10.36
CA GLU A 70 -68.24 20.10 -10.96
C GLU A 70 -69.69 19.89 -11.36
N TRP A 71 -70.01 18.77 -12.04
CA TRP A 71 -71.39 18.45 -12.41
C TRP A 71 -72.27 18.16 -11.20
N GLU A 72 -71.71 17.59 -10.13
CA GLU A 72 -72.40 17.46 -8.85
C GLU A 72 -72.77 18.82 -8.24
N ARG A 73 -71.83 19.76 -8.20
CA ARG A 73 -72.11 21.14 -7.73
C ARG A 73 -73.18 21.82 -8.57
N ARG A 74 -73.13 21.65 -9.89
CA ARG A 74 -74.15 22.21 -10.80
C ARG A 74 -75.52 21.60 -10.58
N ALA A 75 -75.60 20.28 -10.36
CA ALA A 75 -76.86 19.62 -10.04
C ALA A 75 -77.45 20.14 -8.73
N MET A 76 -76.63 20.29 -7.68
CA MET A 76 -77.07 20.87 -6.41
C MET A 76 -77.58 22.31 -6.57
N LEU A 77 -76.89 23.14 -7.36
CA LEU A 77 -77.29 24.52 -7.63
C LEU A 77 -78.63 24.58 -8.39
N ALA A 78 -78.84 23.69 -9.36
CA ALA A 78 -80.09 23.62 -10.11
C ALA A 78 -81.27 23.22 -9.20
N LEU A 79 -81.07 22.23 -8.33
CA LEU A 79 -82.06 21.82 -7.32
C LEU A 79 -82.39 22.96 -6.35
N GLN A 80 -81.40 23.70 -5.87
CA GLN A 80 -81.61 24.87 -5.01
C GLN A 80 -82.47 25.96 -5.67
N LYS A 81 -82.40 26.06 -7.01
CA LYS A 81 -83.19 27.01 -7.80
C LYS A 81 -84.54 26.44 -8.26
N GLY A 82 -84.85 25.18 -7.91
CA GLY A 82 -86.09 24.51 -8.31
C GLY A 82 -86.14 24.06 -9.77
N ASP A 83 -85.00 24.00 -10.47
CA ASP A 83 -84.93 23.53 -11.86
C ASP A 83 -84.52 22.05 -11.92
N ASP A 84 -85.52 21.18 -11.76
CA ASP A 84 -85.35 19.72 -11.77
C ASP A 84 -84.85 19.18 -13.12
N ASN A 85 -85.19 19.84 -14.22
CA ASN A 85 -84.76 19.41 -15.55
C ASN A 85 -83.26 19.64 -15.73
N LEU A 86 -82.78 20.83 -15.35
CA LEU A 86 -81.35 21.17 -15.38
C LEU A 86 -80.56 20.29 -14.40
N ALA A 87 -81.12 19.98 -13.23
CA ALA A 87 -80.51 19.06 -12.28
C ALA A 87 -80.34 17.65 -12.85
N ARG A 88 -81.36 17.10 -13.53
CA ARG A 88 -81.27 15.78 -14.19
C ARG A 88 -80.21 15.76 -15.29
N GLU A 89 -80.11 16.81 -16.10
CA GLU A 89 -79.09 16.90 -17.14
C GLU A 89 -77.67 16.92 -16.54
N ALA A 90 -77.46 17.73 -15.50
CA ALA A 90 -76.18 17.79 -14.78
C ALA A 90 -75.82 16.42 -14.16
N LEU A 91 -76.77 15.73 -13.55
CA LEU A 91 -76.57 14.37 -13.01
C LEU A 91 -76.26 13.35 -14.10
N SER A 92 -76.89 13.45 -15.28
CA SER A 92 -76.57 12.59 -16.43
C SER A 92 -75.11 12.78 -16.87
N ARG A 93 -74.64 14.02 -16.96
CA ARG A 93 -73.24 14.32 -17.29
C ARG A 93 -72.28 13.84 -16.20
N LYS A 94 -72.62 14.07 -14.92
CA LYS A 94 -71.87 13.52 -13.77
C LYS A 94 -71.69 12.01 -13.91
N LYS A 95 -72.76 11.28 -14.25
CA LYS A 95 -72.74 9.82 -14.40
C LYS A 95 -71.77 9.38 -15.49
N THR A 96 -71.79 9.99 -16.67
CA THR A 96 -70.86 9.68 -17.76
C THR A 96 -69.39 9.88 -17.35
N HIS A 97 -69.08 10.99 -16.66
CA HIS A 97 -67.72 11.22 -16.16
C HIS A 97 -67.34 10.25 -15.03
N ALA A 98 -68.29 9.86 -14.17
CA ALA A 98 -68.05 8.90 -13.10
C ALA A 98 -67.76 7.49 -13.65
N GLU A 99 -68.47 7.07 -14.70
CA GLU A 99 -68.19 5.84 -15.43
C GLU A 99 -66.79 5.87 -16.06
N THR A 100 -66.41 7.00 -16.67
CA THR A 100 -65.06 7.20 -17.22
C THR A 100 -63.99 7.16 -16.12
N LEU A 101 -64.27 7.76 -14.95
CA LEU A 101 -63.36 7.73 -13.81
C LEU A 101 -63.15 6.30 -13.30
N ALA A 102 -64.24 5.52 -13.25
CA ALA A 102 -64.22 4.12 -12.83
C ALA A 102 -63.41 3.23 -13.79
N THR A 103 -63.38 3.54 -15.08
CA THR A 103 -62.54 2.80 -16.05
C THR A 103 -61.07 3.22 -15.99
N LEU A 104 -60.78 4.49 -15.66
CA LEU A 104 -59.41 4.99 -15.52
C LEU A 104 -58.72 4.52 -14.22
N LYS A 105 -59.46 4.37 -13.12
CA LYS A 105 -58.91 4.07 -11.78
C LYS A 105 -58.04 2.81 -11.74
N PRO A 106 -58.47 1.64 -12.26
CA PRO A 106 -57.65 0.43 -12.21
C PRO A 106 -56.33 0.58 -12.97
N GLY A 107 -56.36 1.25 -14.14
CA GLY A 107 -55.16 1.52 -14.93
C GLY A 107 -54.19 2.44 -14.20
N TYR A 108 -54.69 3.51 -13.58
CA TYR A 108 -53.88 4.41 -12.76
C TYR A 108 -53.25 3.70 -11.55
N ASP A 109 -54.04 2.92 -10.80
CA ASP A 109 -53.55 2.18 -9.63
C ASP A 109 -52.46 1.17 -10.00
N GLN A 110 -52.65 0.47 -11.12
CA GLN A 110 -51.67 -0.48 -11.64
C GLN A 110 -50.35 0.22 -11.98
N THR A 111 -50.40 1.37 -12.65
CA THR A 111 -49.19 2.14 -12.98
C THR A 111 -48.51 2.70 -11.73
N VAL A 112 -49.27 3.14 -10.73
CA VAL A 112 -48.71 3.55 -9.42
C VAL A 112 -47.97 2.38 -8.76
N ALA A 113 -48.57 1.19 -8.73
CA ALA A 113 -47.93 0.00 -8.16
C ALA A 113 -46.63 -0.37 -8.89
N GLN A 114 -46.64 -0.33 -10.23
CA GLN A 114 -45.46 -0.60 -11.06
C GLN A 114 -44.33 0.40 -10.80
N VAL A 115 -44.64 1.71 -10.77
CA VAL A 115 -43.66 2.76 -10.48
C VAL A 115 -43.06 2.59 -9.08
N ASN A 116 -43.88 2.24 -8.09
CA ASN A 116 -43.40 1.98 -6.74
C ASN A 116 -42.47 0.77 -6.67
N GLN A 117 -42.76 -0.29 -7.44
CA GLN A 117 -41.88 -1.44 -7.53
C GLN A 117 -40.54 -1.08 -8.18
N LEU A 118 -40.56 -0.31 -9.27
CA LEU A 118 -39.33 0.15 -9.93
C LEU A 118 -38.47 1.03 -9.00
N LYS A 119 -39.09 1.92 -8.22
CA LYS A 119 -38.39 2.72 -7.20
C LYS A 119 -37.74 1.85 -6.12
N LYS A 120 -38.42 0.81 -5.63
CA LYS A 120 -37.84 -0.13 -4.66
C LYS A 120 -36.64 -0.86 -5.25
N SER A 121 -36.75 -1.36 -6.49
CA SER A 121 -35.65 -2.02 -7.19
C SER A 121 -34.45 -1.08 -7.37
N LEU A 122 -34.70 0.20 -7.68
CA LEU A 122 -33.67 1.22 -7.77
C LEU A 122 -32.90 1.37 -6.45
N THR A 123 -33.60 1.53 -5.33
CA THR A 123 -32.97 1.63 -4.00
C THR A 123 -32.17 0.39 -3.63
N ILE A 124 -32.67 -0.81 -3.96
CA ILE A 124 -31.94 -2.07 -3.74
C ILE A 124 -30.64 -2.10 -4.55
N LEU A 125 -30.68 -1.68 -5.82
CA LEU A 125 -29.49 -1.64 -6.67
C LEU A 125 -28.47 -0.63 -6.12
N GLU A 126 -28.91 0.55 -5.68
CA GLU A 126 -28.05 1.54 -5.04
C GLU A 126 -27.35 0.98 -3.79
N SER A 127 -28.09 0.27 -2.92
CA SER A 127 -27.51 -0.41 -1.76
C SER A 127 -26.48 -1.47 -2.16
N LYS A 128 -26.80 -2.31 -3.15
CA LYS A 128 -25.87 -3.35 -3.62
C LYS A 128 -24.59 -2.77 -4.22
N ILE A 129 -24.68 -1.63 -4.91
CA ILE A 129 -23.49 -0.93 -5.44
C ILE A 129 -22.64 -0.40 -4.28
N ALA A 130 -23.24 0.18 -3.25
CA ALA A 130 -22.51 0.67 -2.08
C ALA A 130 -21.81 -0.48 -1.32
N GLU A 131 -22.50 -1.61 -1.15
CA GLU A 131 -21.94 -2.82 -0.57
C GLU A 131 -20.79 -3.38 -1.42
N ALA A 132 -20.94 -3.42 -2.74
CA ALA A 132 -19.92 -3.89 -3.67
C ALA A 132 -18.66 -3.02 -3.61
N LYS A 133 -18.81 -1.68 -3.55
CA LYS A 133 -17.70 -0.74 -3.35
C LYS A 133 -16.95 -0.99 -2.06
N THR A 134 -17.68 -1.16 -0.95
CA THR A 134 -17.08 -1.46 0.35
C THR A 134 -16.30 -2.79 0.34
N LYS A 135 -16.87 -3.82 -0.30
CA LYS A 135 -16.20 -5.11 -0.49
C LYS A 135 -14.96 -5.00 -1.37
N LYS A 136 -14.98 -4.18 -2.44
CA LYS A 136 -13.80 -3.92 -3.28
C LYS A 136 -12.66 -3.37 -2.43
N GLU A 137 -12.90 -2.32 -1.65
CA GLU A 137 -11.86 -1.71 -0.82
C GLU A 137 -11.30 -2.68 0.24
N MET A 138 -12.17 -3.49 0.86
CA MET A 138 -11.72 -4.54 1.79
C MET A 138 -10.84 -5.58 1.09
N LEU A 139 -11.23 -6.05 -0.09
CA LEU A 139 -10.48 -7.05 -0.85
C LEU A 139 -9.14 -6.47 -1.34
N LYS A 140 -9.14 -5.22 -1.81
CA LYS A 140 -7.92 -4.50 -2.19
C LYS A 140 -6.92 -4.41 -1.03
N SER A 141 -7.37 -4.03 0.15
CA SER A 141 -6.54 -3.99 1.36
C SER A 141 -5.97 -5.37 1.71
N ARG A 142 -6.80 -6.43 1.63
CA ARG A 142 -6.35 -7.81 1.87
C ARG A 142 -5.32 -8.27 0.85
N ILE A 143 -5.51 -7.95 -0.44
CA ILE A 143 -4.55 -8.27 -1.50
C ILE A 143 -3.23 -7.53 -1.25
N GLN A 144 -3.26 -6.26 -0.85
CA GLN A 144 -2.06 -5.50 -0.51
C GLN A 144 -1.32 -6.10 0.70
N ALA A 145 -2.04 -6.47 1.76
CA ALA A 145 -1.46 -7.12 2.93
C ALA A 145 -0.84 -8.48 2.57
N ALA A 146 -1.52 -9.28 1.75
CA ALA A 146 -1.01 -10.56 1.26
C ALA A 146 0.26 -10.38 0.41
N LYS A 147 0.28 -9.41 -0.51
CA LYS A 147 1.47 -9.06 -1.31
C LYS A 147 2.63 -8.58 -0.43
N ALA A 148 2.36 -7.80 0.62
CA ALA A 148 3.38 -7.36 1.58
C ALA A 148 3.96 -8.53 2.37
N GLN A 149 3.12 -9.46 2.83
CA GLN A 149 3.55 -10.67 3.53
C GLN A 149 4.37 -11.59 2.61
N GLU A 150 3.94 -11.77 1.36
CA GLU A 150 4.67 -12.53 0.35
C GLU A 150 6.05 -11.91 0.08
N ASN A 151 6.11 -10.59 -0.10
CA ASN A 151 7.37 -9.87 -0.26
C ASN A 151 8.30 -10.04 0.95
N LEU A 152 7.76 -9.95 2.18
CA LEU A 152 8.53 -10.17 3.40
C LEU A 152 9.06 -11.60 3.50
N ASN A 153 8.22 -12.60 3.20
CA ASN A 153 8.63 -14.01 3.17
C ASN A 153 9.69 -14.27 2.09
N ASN A 154 9.55 -13.67 0.91
CA ASN A 154 10.53 -13.74 -0.17
C ASN A 154 11.85 -13.07 0.22
N MET A 155 11.81 -11.93 0.92
CA MET A 155 13.00 -11.27 1.45
C MET A 155 13.65 -12.13 2.55
N MET A 156 12.88 -12.66 3.50
CA MET A 156 13.41 -13.55 4.55
C MET A 156 13.97 -14.85 3.99
N GLY A 157 13.32 -15.46 3.00
CA GLY A 157 13.84 -16.62 2.28
C GLY A 157 15.11 -16.32 1.49
N LYS A 158 15.28 -15.09 0.99
CA LYS A 158 16.55 -14.59 0.43
C LYS A 158 17.59 -14.24 1.51
N ILE A 159 17.14 -13.92 2.72
CA ILE A 159 17.94 -13.70 3.94
C ILE A 159 18.13 -15.02 4.72
N ASN A 160 17.89 -16.20 4.11
CA ASN A 160 18.33 -17.47 4.69
C ASN A 160 19.87 -17.48 4.81
N THR A 161 20.34 -17.08 5.99
CA THR A 161 21.39 -17.62 6.87
C THR A 161 22.75 -18.06 6.32
N ASN A 162 22.93 -18.30 5.02
CA ASN A 162 24.23 -18.63 4.43
C ASN A 162 25.05 -17.39 4.06
N SER A 163 24.46 -16.21 3.83
CA SER A 163 25.23 -15.02 3.42
C SER A 163 25.81 -14.24 4.60
N ALA A 164 25.10 -14.17 5.73
CA ALA A 164 25.57 -13.47 6.93
C ALA A 164 26.64 -14.29 7.68
N ALA A 165 26.44 -15.61 7.83
CA ALA A 165 27.45 -16.50 8.40
C ALA A 165 28.71 -16.60 7.51
N ALA A 166 28.55 -16.76 6.19
CA ALA A 166 29.68 -16.76 5.27
C ALA A 166 30.37 -15.40 5.13
N ALA A 167 29.69 -14.29 5.43
CA ALA A 167 30.32 -12.97 5.52
C ALA A 167 31.15 -12.84 6.80
N PHE A 168 30.70 -13.43 7.91
CA PHE A 168 31.48 -13.53 9.14
C PHE A 168 32.72 -14.42 8.97
N GLU A 169 32.58 -15.62 8.39
CA GLU A 169 33.73 -16.50 8.10
C GLU A 169 34.76 -15.83 7.19
N ARG A 170 34.33 -15.12 6.13
CA ARG A 170 35.25 -14.36 5.26
C ARG A 170 35.94 -13.20 5.97
N MET A 171 35.30 -12.63 6.99
CA MET A 171 35.91 -11.57 7.79
C MET A 171 36.93 -12.16 8.76
N GLU A 172 36.61 -13.28 9.39
CA GLU A 172 37.52 -14.03 10.27
C GLU A 172 38.77 -14.52 9.51
N GLU A 173 38.62 -15.07 8.31
CA GLU A 173 39.74 -15.49 7.45
C GLU A 173 40.64 -14.31 7.06
N ARG A 174 40.05 -13.14 6.76
CA ARG A 174 40.81 -11.92 6.47
C ARG A 174 41.56 -11.40 7.69
N VAL A 175 40.96 -11.46 8.88
CA VAL A 175 41.63 -11.09 10.14
C VAL A 175 42.80 -12.04 10.39
N MET A 176 42.60 -13.36 10.27
CA MET A 176 43.67 -14.35 10.41
C MET A 176 44.80 -14.14 9.40
N MET A 177 44.50 -13.85 8.14
CA MET A 177 45.55 -13.52 7.15
C MET A 177 46.27 -12.21 7.47
N ALA A 178 45.57 -11.20 7.98
CA ALA A 178 46.18 -9.93 8.38
C ALA A 178 47.10 -10.12 9.59
N GLU A 179 46.69 -10.93 10.58
CA GLU A 179 47.50 -11.32 11.74
C GLU A 179 48.72 -12.14 11.32
N ALA A 180 48.54 -13.16 10.47
CA ALA A 180 49.64 -13.96 9.95
C ALA A 180 50.65 -13.11 9.15
N LYS A 181 50.15 -12.14 8.36
CA LYS A 181 51.00 -11.19 7.64
C LYS A 181 51.73 -10.25 8.60
N ALA A 182 51.08 -9.77 9.65
CA ALA A 182 51.72 -8.95 10.68
C ALA A 182 52.83 -9.72 11.41
N SER A 183 52.58 -10.97 11.81
CA SER A 183 53.59 -11.86 12.40
C SER A 183 54.76 -12.13 11.44
N ALA A 184 54.48 -12.46 10.18
CA ALA A 184 55.53 -12.67 9.17
C ALA A 184 56.35 -11.40 8.91
N THR A 185 55.74 -10.22 8.99
CA THR A 185 56.47 -8.94 8.86
C THR A 185 57.31 -8.65 10.10
N SER A 186 56.87 -9.09 11.29
CA SER A 186 57.67 -9.02 12.52
C SER A 186 58.89 -9.96 12.47
N GLU A 187 58.74 -11.16 11.90
CA GLU A 187 59.86 -12.10 11.67
C GLU A 187 60.83 -11.58 10.61
N LEU A 188 60.32 -11.09 9.47
CA LEU A 188 61.15 -10.46 8.42
C LEU A 188 61.79 -9.14 8.87
N GLY A 189 61.18 -8.43 9.81
CA GLY A 189 61.75 -7.25 10.47
C GLY A 189 62.89 -7.59 11.41
N MET A 190 62.89 -8.79 12.01
CA MET A 190 64.00 -9.30 12.81
C MET A 190 65.20 -9.65 11.93
N ASP A 191 64.98 -10.33 10.79
CA ASP A 191 66.06 -10.67 9.84
C ASP A 191 66.69 -9.42 9.18
N ASN A 192 65.91 -8.36 8.94
CA ASN A 192 66.44 -7.12 8.37
C ASN A 192 67.20 -6.27 9.40
N LEU A 193 66.85 -6.35 10.69
CA LEU A 193 67.59 -5.66 11.75
C LEU A 193 68.90 -6.38 12.05
N GLU A 194 68.88 -7.72 12.13
CA GLU A 194 70.08 -8.56 12.31
C GLU A 194 71.06 -8.42 11.13
N SER A 195 70.57 -8.39 9.89
CA SER A 195 71.43 -8.15 8.71
C SER A 195 71.98 -6.71 8.64
N GLN A 196 71.24 -5.71 9.14
CA GLN A 196 71.75 -4.35 9.26
C GLN A 196 72.79 -4.22 10.39
N PHE A 197 72.64 -4.95 11.50
CA PHE A 197 73.68 -5.06 12.53
C PHE A 197 74.91 -5.80 12.02
N ALA A 198 74.76 -6.92 11.30
CA ALA A 198 75.87 -7.63 10.67
C ALA A 198 76.61 -6.76 9.63
N MET A 199 75.88 -5.87 8.94
CA MET A 199 76.47 -4.94 7.96
C MET A 199 77.16 -3.74 8.63
N LEU A 200 76.64 -3.25 9.76
CA LEU A 200 77.29 -2.25 10.63
C LEU A 200 78.52 -2.83 11.34
N GLU A 201 78.47 -4.07 11.81
CA GLU A 201 79.63 -4.84 12.30
C GLU A 201 80.66 -5.08 11.18
N SER A 202 80.24 -5.15 9.91
CA SER A 202 81.16 -5.29 8.78
C SER A 202 81.85 -3.98 8.36
N SER A 203 81.41 -2.82 8.85
CA SER A 203 81.87 -1.51 8.36
C SER A 203 82.60 -0.63 9.39
N SER A 204 82.91 -1.11 10.59
CA SER A 204 83.93 -0.50 11.47
C SER A 204 84.69 -1.56 12.27
N ASP A 205 86.02 -1.63 12.06
CA ASP A 205 87.03 -2.33 12.88
C ASP A 205 87.82 -3.48 12.22
N VAL A 206 88.25 -3.26 10.98
CA VAL A 206 89.37 -4.04 10.39
C VAL A 206 90.73 -3.59 10.97
N ASP A 207 90.82 -2.47 11.70
CA ASP A 207 92.07 -1.91 12.23
C ASP A 207 92.16 -1.82 13.76
N ASP A 208 91.05 -1.96 14.48
CA ASP A 208 91.06 -1.98 15.95
C ASP A 208 91.45 -3.37 16.46
N GLU A 209 92.73 -3.41 16.79
CA GLU A 209 93.25 -4.23 17.87
C GLU A 209 93.61 -5.68 17.52
N LEU A 210 94.11 -5.80 16.29
CA LEU A 210 95.40 -6.44 15.97
C LEU A 210 96.51 -6.11 17.01
N MET A 211 96.38 -5.02 17.76
CA MET A 211 97.22 -4.62 18.91
C MET A 211 96.96 -5.37 20.23
N ALA A 212 95.72 -5.71 20.59
CA ALA A 212 95.42 -6.13 21.98
C ALA A 212 95.82 -7.58 22.31
N MET A 213 95.70 -8.52 21.37
CA MET A 213 96.00 -9.93 21.65
C MET A 213 97.49 -10.26 21.64
N LYS A 214 98.33 -9.50 20.93
CA LYS A 214 99.80 -9.70 20.93
C LYS A 214 100.50 -9.07 22.14
N ALA A 215 99.98 -7.95 22.65
CA ALA A 215 100.51 -7.30 23.85
C ALA A 215 100.32 -8.15 25.12
N ARG A 216 99.35 -9.07 25.15
CA ARG A 216 99.14 -10.02 26.26
C ARG A 216 100.21 -11.13 26.38
N LEU A 217 101.23 -11.15 25.52
CA LEU A 217 102.41 -12.02 25.68
C LEU A 217 103.55 -11.38 26.48
N PHE A 218 103.58 -10.06 26.74
CA PHE A 218 104.75 -9.43 27.34
C PHE A 218 104.42 -8.24 28.25
N SER A 219 104.88 -8.38 29.51
CA SER A 219 105.24 -7.32 30.45
C SER A 219 104.17 -6.90 31.47
N GLY A 220 104.47 -7.24 32.73
CA GLY A 220 103.74 -6.77 33.90
C GLY A 220 104.16 -5.38 34.37
N ASN A 221 103.48 -5.00 35.44
CA ASN A 221 103.71 -3.91 36.40
C ASN A 221 102.86 -2.63 36.23
N SER A 222 101.95 -2.49 37.20
CA SER A 222 101.01 -1.41 37.57
C SER A 222 101.67 -0.02 37.79
N PRO A 223 100.99 1.03 38.31
CA PRO A 223 99.54 1.29 38.48
C PRO A 223 99.12 2.74 38.05
N SER A 224 97.84 3.06 38.28
CA SER A 224 97.28 4.35 38.79
C SER A 224 96.31 5.16 37.91
N THR A 225 95.05 5.13 38.37
CA THR A 225 93.87 6.03 38.24
C THR A 225 94.18 7.52 38.47
N PRO A 226 93.27 8.52 38.28
CA PRO A 226 91.78 8.45 38.30
C PRO A 226 90.97 9.44 37.38
N ALA A 227 89.61 9.32 37.46
CA ALA A 227 88.58 10.39 37.44
C ALA A 227 88.21 11.07 36.09
N LEU A 228 86.98 11.54 35.78
CA LEU A 228 85.65 11.67 36.42
C LEU A 228 84.63 12.21 35.37
N ASN A 229 83.35 11.77 35.40
CA ASN A 229 82.07 12.56 35.23
C ASN A 229 81.51 13.08 33.85
N PRO A 230 80.20 13.48 33.72
CA PRO A 230 79.04 12.60 33.42
C PRO A 230 77.97 13.22 32.42
N SER A 231 76.75 12.63 32.40
CA SER A 231 75.50 12.84 31.59
C SER A 231 74.98 14.28 31.31
N PRO A 232 73.88 14.45 30.52
CA PRO A 232 72.56 14.51 31.18
C PRO A 232 71.33 13.98 30.40
N VAL A 233 70.33 13.60 31.20
CA VAL A 233 68.98 13.13 30.91
C VAL A 233 67.99 14.32 30.91
N ASP A 234 68.39 15.49 30.40
CA ASP A 234 67.61 16.73 30.52
C ASP A 234 66.83 17.13 29.25
N ALA A 235 66.95 16.38 28.15
CA ALA A 235 66.29 16.74 26.89
C ALA A 235 64.83 16.25 26.77
N GLU A 236 64.43 15.25 27.55
CA GLU A 236 63.09 14.63 27.46
C GLU A 236 62.02 15.29 28.35
N LEU A 237 62.36 16.16 29.30
CA LEU A 237 61.36 16.72 30.24
C LEU A 237 60.84 18.13 29.86
N GLU A 238 61.51 18.87 28.96
CA GLU A 238 61.10 20.22 28.55
C GLU A 238 60.23 20.25 27.29
N GLN A 239 60.40 19.31 26.36
CA GLN A 239 59.55 19.25 25.16
C GLN A 239 58.10 18.88 25.50
N LEU A 240 57.88 18.06 26.54
CA LEU A 240 56.55 17.73 27.04
C LEU A 240 55.86 18.90 27.77
N ARG A 241 56.61 19.92 28.22
CA ARG A 241 56.06 21.12 28.89
C ARG A 241 55.68 22.24 27.92
N GLN A 242 56.24 22.27 26.71
CA GLN A 242 55.89 23.26 25.70
C GLN A 242 54.58 22.92 24.96
N GLN A 243 54.28 21.63 24.73
CA GLN A 243 53.03 21.23 24.05
C GLN A 243 51.75 21.48 24.87
N MET A 244 51.83 21.57 26.20
CA MET A 244 50.66 21.81 27.06
C MET A 244 50.34 23.30 27.27
N ARG A 245 51.16 24.23 26.75
CA ARG A 245 50.97 25.68 26.91
C ARG A 245 50.55 26.43 25.64
N SER A 246 50.47 25.76 24.49
CA SER A 246 50.30 26.44 23.20
C SER A 246 48.94 26.25 22.52
N ASN A 247 47.88 25.81 23.20
CA ASN A 247 46.52 26.02 22.64
C ASN A 247 45.37 25.88 23.65
N SER A 248 45.56 26.42 24.86
CA SER A 248 44.44 27.03 25.58
C SER A 248 44.23 28.45 25.09
#